data_AF-A0A960BKU9-F1
#
_entry.id   AF-A0A960BKU9-F1
#
_cell.length_a   1.000
_cell.length_b   1.000
_cell.length_c   1.000
_cell.angle_alpha   90.00
_cell.angle_beta   90.00
_cell.angle_gamma   90.00
#
_symmetry.space_group_name_H-M   'P 1'
#
loop_
_entity.id
_entity.type
_entity.pdbx_description
1 polymer ?
#
loop_
_entity_poly.entity_id
_entity_poly.type
_entity_poly.pdbx_seq_one_letter_code
_entity_poly.pdbx_strand_id
1 'polypeptide(L)' 'ALAGNRKGQHSIRINQQFRVVFTWRDTGPEDVEIVDYH' A
#
# COMPACT_ATOMS: atom_id res chain seq x y z
N ALA A 1 -15.91 -5.87 2.09
CA ALA A 1 -14.64 -5.95 1.34
C ALA A 1 -14.66 -4.84 0.29
N LEU A 2 -13.64 -3.97 0.24
CA LEU A 2 -13.54 -2.96 -0.82
C LEU A 2 -13.15 -3.69 -2.11
N ALA A 3 -14.18 -4.14 -2.83
CA ALA A 3 -14.07 -4.64 -4.18
C ALA A 3 -13.77 -3.46 -5.10
N GLY A 4 -12.55 -3.39 -5.62
CA GLY A 4 -12.18 -2.28 -6.51
C GLY A 4 -10.71 -2.27 -6.91
N ASN A 5 -10.37 -3.07 -7.91
CA ASN A 5 -9.35 -2.75 -8.93
C ASN A 5 -7.90 -2.43 -8.51
N ARG A 6 -7.38 -2.99 -7.42
CA ARG A 6 -5.95 -2.89 -7.06
C ARG A 6 -5.33 -4.27 -6.85
N LYS A 7 -5.45 -5.16 -7.86
CA LYS A 7 -4.68 -6.42 -7.87
C LYS A 7 -3.19 -6.06 -7.87
N GLY A 8 -2.51 -6.28 -6.74
CA GLY A 8 -1.07 -6.07 -6.58
C GLY A 8 -0.65 -4.92 -5.68
N GLN A 9 -1.58 -4.05 -5.23
CA GLN A 9 -1.25 -3.02 -4.24
C GLN A 9 -1.48 -3.55 -2.82
N HIS A 10 -0.47 -3.38 -1.99
CA HIS A 10 -0.39 -3.78 -0.60
C HIS A 10 -0.21 -2.54 0.28
N SER A 11 -0.61 -2.65 1.54
CA SER A 11 -0.34 -1.59 2.51
C SER A 11 0.10 -2.13 3.86
N ILE A 12 1.04 -1.43 4.49
CA ILE A 12 1.51 -1.70 5.85
C ILE A 12 1.14 -0.51 6.72
N ARG A 13 0.49 -0.77 7.84
CA ARG A 13 0.15 0.27 8.82
C ARG A 13 1.39 0.60 9.67
N ILE A 14 1.79 1.86 9.68
CA ILE A 14 2.89 2.33 10.54
C ILE A 14 2.34 2.71 11.91
N ASN A 15 1.30 3.55 11.94
CA ASN A 15 0.63 3.97 13.17
C ASN A 15 -0.84 4.36 12.89
N GLN A 16 -1.45 5.15 13.78
CA GLN A 16 -2.84 5.58 13.60
C GLN A 16 -3.01 6.53 12.40
N GLN A 17 -1.94 7.20 11.95
CA GLN A 17 -1.96 8.25 10.95
C GLN A 17 -1.37 7.83 9.60
N PHE A 18 -0.31 7.02 9.60
CA PHE A 18 0.43 6.74 8.37
C PHE A 18 0.33 5.28 7.92
N ARG A 19 0.31 5.11 6.59
CA ARG A 19 0.42 3.81 5.91
C ARG A 19 1.50 3.88 4.84
N VAL A 20 2.26 2.80 4.69
CA VAL A 20 3.05 2.56 3.47
C VAL A 20 2.13 1.86 2.49
N VAL A 21 2.06 2.35 1.26
CA VAL A 21 1.41 1.70 0.13
C VAL A 21 2.48 1.33 -0.88
N PHE A 22 2.43 0.11 -1.42
CA PHE A 22 3.38 -0.36 -2.43
C PHE A 22 2.74 -1.38 -3.35
N THR A 23 3.34 -1.62 -4.50
CA THR A 23 2.96 -2.70 -5.42
C THR A 23 3.96 -3.84 -5.31
N TRP A 24 3.50 -5.10 -5.21
CA TRP A 24 4.40 -6.25 -5.20
C TRP A 24 4.61 -6.77 -6.63
N ARG A 25 5.86 -6.77 -7.11
CA ARG A 25 6.29 -7.35 -8.39
C ARG A 25 7.28 -8.48 -8.18
N ASP A 26 7.63 -9.18 -9.26
CA ASP A 26 8.55 -10.32 -9.23
C ASP A 26 9.95 -9.98 -8.67
N THR A 27 10.36 -8.71 -8.81
CA THR A 27 11.63 -8.15 -8.34
C THR A 27 11.56 -7.60 -6.92
N GLY A 28 10.36 -7.46 -6.33
CA GLY A 28 10.13 -6.92 -4.99
C GLY A 28 9.09 -5.79 -4.93
N PRO A 29 9.08 -4.98 -3.85
CA PRO A 29 8.17 -3.86 -3.71
C PRO A 29 8.59 -2.68 -4.59
N GLU A 30 7.66 -2.20 -5.41
CA GLU A 30 7.79 -1.01 -6.24
C GLU A 30 6.72 0.03 -5.88
N ASP A 31 6.87 1.27 -6.38
CA ASP A 31 5.92 2.36 -6.16
C ASP A 31 5.59 2.58 -4.67
N VAL A 32 6.63 2.59 -3.83
CA VAL A 32 6.50 2.69 -2.38
C VAL A 32 6.24 4.13 -1.97
N GLU A 33 5.08 4.38 -1.38
CA GLU A 33 4.64 5.70 -0.92
C GLU A 33 4.20 5.67 0.54
N ILE A 34 4.45 6.75 1.28
CA ILE A 34 3.89 6.96 2.63
C ILE A 34 2.70 7.90 2.47
N VAL A 35 1.52 7.41 2.81
CA VAL A 35 0.28 8.19 2.78
C VAL A 35 -0.21 8.48 4.20
N ASP A 36 -0.67 9.70 4.40
CA ASP A 36 -1.47 10.07 5.57
C ASP A 36 -2.90 9.58 5.36
N TYR A 37 -3.48 8.97 6.39
CA TYR A 37 -4.81 8.38 6.40
C TYR A 37 -5.82 9.19 7.24
N HIS A 38 -5.51 10.45 7.60
CA HIS A 38 -6.48 11.39 8.18
C HIS A 38 -7.20 12.24 7.12
#